data_AF-A0A961CQU2-F1
#
_entry.id   AF-A0A961CQU2-F1
#
_cell.length_a   1.000
_cell.length_b   1.000
_cell.length_c   1.000
_cell.angle_alpha   90.00
_cell.angle_beta   90.00
_cell.angle_gamma   90.00
#
_symmetry.space_group_name_H-M   'P 1'
#
loop_
_entity.id
_entity.type
_entity.pdbx_description
1 polymer ?
#
loop_
_entity_poly.entity_id
_entity_poly.type
_entity_poly.pdbx_seq_one_letter_code
_entity_poly.pdbx_strand_id
1 'polypeptide(L)'
;MNHTTPTTWHDLADQLTADQRARLAAADDMPPAELLAMARHWIDFAKLQTDLAAVPAPEGAVRCSSWFRDGDQPTRAAYKQRWIFGGGSVEVSCDQTADGATGPWRAEVAVDQGLVDMNAAQARQLAAALTAAADAMDGAR
;
A
#
# COMPACT_ATOMS: atom_id res chain seq x y z
N MET A 1 -13.44 33.48 13.28
CA MET A 1 -14.06 32.84 12.10
C MET A 1 -14.75 31.59 12.60
N ASN A 2 -16.07 31.47 12.43
CA ASN A 2 -16.80 30.26 12.82
C ASN A 2 -16.45 29.15 11.82
N HIS A 3 -15.62 28.19 12.23
CA HIS A 3 -15.43 26.96 11.47
C HIS A 3 -16.64 26.06 11.72
N THR A 4 -17.65 26.16 10.85
CA THR A 4 -18.77 25.21 10.84
C THR A 4 -18.21 23.82 10.63
N THR A 5 -18.50 22.89 11.54
CA THR A 5 -18.10 21.49 11.39
C THR A 5 -18.79 20.89 10.16
N PRO A 6 -18.06 20.27 9.22
CA PRO A 6 -18.64 19.64 8.03
C PRO A 6 -19.66 18.57 8.42
N THR A 7 -20.87 18.66 7.89
CA THR A 7 -22.00 17.75 8.16
C THR A 7 -22.35 16.88 6.95
N THR A 8 -21.87 17.24 5.76
CA THR A 8 -22.03 16.47 4.53
C THR A 8 -20.72 16.40 3.75
N TRP A 9 -20.59 15.45 2.83
CA TRP A 9 -19.40 15.40 1.97
C TRP A 9 -19.30 16.61 1.01
N HIS A 10 -20.42 17.26 0.67
CA HIS A 10 -20.43 18.46 -0.16
C HIS A 10 -19.68 19.61 0.51
N ASP A 11 -19.70 19.71 1.84
CA ASP A 11 -18.94 20.70 2.61
C ASP A 11 -17.41 20.52 2.44
N LEU A 12 -16.98 19.36 1.94
CA LEU A 12 -15.58 18.99 1.70
C LEU A 12 -15.22 18.94 0.20
N ALA A 13 -16.12 19.34 -0.69
CA ALA A 13 -15.97 19.19 -2.15
C ALA A 13 -14.68 19.81 -2.71
N ASP A 14 -14.23 20.94 -2.17
CA ASP A 14 -13.02 21.66 -2.61
C ASP A 14 -11.72 20.95 -2.22
N GLN A 15 -11.77 20.03 -1.25
CA GLN A 15 -10.63 19.23 -0.80
C GLN A 15 -10.55 17.87 -1.52
N LEU A 16 -11.57 17.54 -2.33
CA LEU A 16 -11.67 16.29 -3.07
C LEU A 16 -11.27 16.48 -4.54
N THR A 17 -10.79 15.41 -5.17
CA THR A 17 -10.60 15.39 -6.62
C THR A 17 -11.93 15.29 -7.37
N ALA A 18 -11.93 15.58 -8.67
CA ALA A 18 -13.14 15.44 -9.50
C ALA A 18 -13.69 14.01 -9.48
N ASP A 19 -12.83 13.00 -9.58
CA ASP A 19 -13.22 11.59 -9.56
C ASP A 19 -13.80 11.17 -8.20
N GLN A 20 -13.23 11.67 -7.10
CA GLN A 20 -13.76 11.41 -5.75
C GLN A 20 -15.16 12.01 -5.59
N ARG A 21 -15.37 13.26 -6.02
CA ARG A 21 -16.70 13.87 -6.02
C ARG A 21 -17.70 13.09 -6.87
N ALA A 22 -17.29 12.67 -8.07
CA ALA A 22 -18.14 11.89 -8.96
C ALA A 22 -18.54 10.54 -8.32
N ARG A 23 -17.61 9.86 -7.64
CA ARG A 23 -17.88 8.60 -6.93
C ARG A 23 -18.84 8.80 -5.75
N LEU A 24 -18.68 9.87 -4.96
CA LEU A 24 -19.59 10.18 -3.87
C LEU A 24 -20.99 10.54 -4.37
N ALA A 25 -21.07 11.27 -5.48
CA ALA A 25 -22.34 11.64 -6.11
C ALA A 25 -23.07 10.45 -6.75
N ALA A 26 -22.34 9.43 -7.22
CA ALA A 26 -22.93 8.23 -7.82
C ALA A 26 -23.34 7.15 -6.80
N ALA A 27 -23.08 7.38 -5.52
CA ALA A 27 -23.34 6.41 -4.45
C ALA A 27 -24.70 6.63 -3.79
N ASP A 28 -25.77 6.50 -4.58
CA ASP A 28 -27.15 6.81 -4.18
C ASP A 28 -27.68 5.94 -3.03
N ASP A 29 -27.15 4.73 -2.86
CA ASP A 29 -27.57 3.78 -1.82
C ASP A 29 -26.80 3.92 -0.50
N MET A 30 -25.76 4.77 -0.43
CA MET A 30 -24.96 4.93 0.78
C MET A 30 -25.55 5.99 1.73
N PRO A 31 -25.66 5.70 3.04
CA PRO A 31 -26.07 6.69 4.02
C PRO A 31 -25.18 7.95 3.99
N PRO A 32 -25.74 9.17 4.15
CA PRO A 32 -24.97 10.41 4.09
C PRO A 32 -23.78 10.46 5.06
N ALA A 33 -23.90 9.84 6.24
CA ALA A 33 -22.81 9.75 7.22
C ALA A 33 -21.64 8.90 6.72
N GLU A 34 -21.90 7.82 5.97
CA GLU A 34 -20.87 6.98 5.36
C GLU A 34 -20.16 7.71 4.22
N LEU A 35 -20.92 8.44 3.38
CA LEU A 35 -20.33 9.30 2.35
C LEU A 35 -19.41 10.37 2.94
N LEU A 36 -19.83 11.02 4.04
CA LEU A 36 -18.99 11.97 4.76
C LEU A 36 -17.74 11.30 5.34
N ALA A 37 -17.87 10.11 5.94
CA ALA A 37 -16.74 9.36 6.47
C ALA A 37 -15.74 8.97 5.37
N MET A 38 -16.23 8.52 4.21
CA MET A 38 -15.39 8.19 3.05
C MET A 38 -14.67 9.43 2.50
N ALA A 39 -15.35 10.57 2.39
CA ALA A 39 -14.73 11.83 1.98
C ALA A 39 -13.61 12.26 2.93
N ARG A 40 -13.84 12.20 4.25
CA ARG A 40 -12.82 12.48 5.27
C ARG A 40 -11.63 11.53 5.15
N HIS A 41 -11.89 10.24 4.99
CA HIS A 41 -10.84 9.23 4.81
C HIS A 41 -9.96 9.54 3.60
N TRP A 42 -10.54 9.91 2.45
CA TRP A 42 -9.77 10.27 1.26
C TRP A 42 -8.93 11.54 1.43
N ILE A 43 -9.47 12.56 2.10
CA ILE A 43 -8.74 13.80 2.40
C ILE A 43 -7.57 13.50 3.35
N ASP A 44 -7.82 12.75 4.41
CA ASP A 44 -6.79 12.38 5.38
C ASP A 44 -5.70 11.52 4.73
N PHE A 45 -6.09 10.60 3.85
CA PHE A 45 -5.15 9.78 3.08
C PHE A 45 -4.30 10.62 2.12
N ALA A 46 -4.91 11.54 1.37
CA ALA A 46 -4.20 12.42 0.46
C ALA A 46 -3.22 13.34 1.22
N LYS A 47 -3.68 13.93 2.33
CA LYS A 47 -2.85 14.73 3.21
C LYS A 47 -1.66 13.94 3.74
N LEU A 48 -1.87 12.70 4.19
CA LEU A 48 -0.79 11.83 4.65
C LEU A 48 0.26 11.59 3.56
N GLN A 49 -0.16 11.36 2.31
CA GLN A 49 0.79 11.21 1.21
C GLN A 49 1.60 12.48 0.98
N THR A 50 0.96 13.65 1.03
CA THR A 50 1.63 14.95 0.87
C THR A 50 2.61 15.22 2.01
N ASP A 51 2.19 15.05 3.26
CA ASP A 51 2.98 15.32 4.45
C ASP A 51 4.27 14.46 4.49
N LEU A 52 4.22 13.25 3.93
CA LEU A 52 5.33 12.29 3.92
C LEU A 52 5.99 12.11 2.54
N ALA A 53 5.70 13.00 1.58
CA ALA A 53 6.25 12.92 0.23
C ALA A 53 7.78 13.10 0.21
N ALA A 54 8.33 13.83 1.18
CA ALA A 54 9.75 14.10 1.30
C ALA A 54 10.56 12.95 1.94
N VAL A 55 9.91 11.94 2.52
CA VAL A 55 10.61 10.80 3.13
C VAL A 55 11.18 9.92 2.02
N PRO A 56 12.52 9.82 1.90
CA PRO A 56 13.15 9.10 0.80
C PRO A 56 12.81 7.61 0.85
N ALA A 57 12.79 6.97 -0.33
CA ALA A 57 12.69 5.52 -0.40
C ALA A 57 13.92 4.87 0.27
N PRO A 58 13.77 3.70 0.91
CA PRO A 58 14.91 2.95 1.43
C PRO A 58 15.92 2.63 0.33
N GLU A 59 17.19 2.53 0.70
CA GLU A 59 18.24 2.12 -0.24
C GLU A 59 17.92 0.75 -0.87
N GLY A 60 18.09 0.65 -2.18
CA GLY A 60 17.79 -0.56 -2.94
C GLY A 60 16.31 -0.79 -3.25
N ALA A 61 15.38 0.01 -2.70
CA ALA A 61 13.97 -0.09 -3.05
C ALA A 61 13.74 0.36 -4.51
N VAL A 62 13.01 -0.45 -5.29
CA VAL A 62 12.61 -0.13 -6.67
C VAL A 62 11.21 0.47 -6.74
N ARG A 63 10.38 0.24 -5.71
CA ARG A 63 9.06 0.86 -5.56
C ARG A 63 8.67 0.95 -4.09
N CYS A 64 7.76 1.87 -3.78
CA CYS A 64 7.11 1.96 -2.46
C CYS A 64 5.59 1.92 -2.64
N SER A 65 4.87 1.38 -1.65
CA SER A 65 3.42 1.59 -1.54
C SER A 65 3.12 3.03 -1.12
N SER A 66 1.84 3.40 -1.16
CA SER A 66 1.37 4.56 -0.43
C SER A 66 1.64 4.42 1.07
N TRP A 67 1.66 5.55 1.76
CA TRP A 67 1.63 5.60 3.22
C TRP A 67 0.25 5.22 3.74
N PHE A 68 0.20 4.44 4.81
CA PHE A 68 -1.02 4.08 5.52
C PHE A 68 -0.81 4.36 7.02
N ARG A 69 -1.92 4.54 7.75
CA ARG A 69 -1.90 4.58 9.22
C ARG A 69 -2.43 3.26 9.72
N ASP A 70 -1.54 2.42 10.21
CA ASP A 70 -1.88 1.20 10.94
C ASP A 70 -1.08 1.22 12.24
N GLY A 71 -1.75 1.56 13.35
CA GLY A 71 -1.11 1.81 14.65
C GLY A 71 -0.60 3.24 14.86
N ASP A 72 0.44 3.38 15.69
CA ASP A 72 0.89 4.67 16.25
C ASP A 72 1.66 5.55 15.25
N GLN A 73 2.26 4.96 14.22
CA GLN A 73 3.03 5.69 13.22
C GLN A 73 2.58 5.32 11.80
N PRO A 74 2.55 6.30 10.86
CA PRO A 74 2.36 5.97 9.46
C PRO A 74 3.48 5.06 8.95
N THR A 75 3.08 4.07 8.16
CA THR A 75 3.99 3.09 7.55
C THR A 75 3.73 2.98 6.05
N ARG A 76 4.74 2.57 5.31
CA ARG A 76 4.60 2.08 3.93
C ARG A 76 5.46 0.86 3.71
N ALA A 77 5.09 0.01 2.77
CA ALA A 77 5.96 -1.05 2.29
C ALA A 77 6.92 -0.50 1.22
N ALA A 78 8.20 -0.81 1.34
CA ALA A 78 9.19 -0.65 0.29
C ALA A 78 9.50 -2.02 -0.32
N TYR A 79 9.73 -2.08 -1.62
CA TYR A 79 9.92 -3.33 -2.34
C TYR A 79 11.22 -3.29 -3.14
N LYS A 80 11.95 -4.39 -3.12
CA LYS A 80 13.26 -4.52 -3.76
C LYS A 80 13.16 -5.22 -5.11
N GLN A 81 12.53 -6.39 -5.14
CA GLN A 81 12.42 -7.20 -6.35
C GLN A 81 11.31 -8.23 -6.23
N ARG A 82 10.73 -8.61 -7.37
CA ARG A 82 9.66 -9.60 -7.48
C ARG A 82 10.01 -10.67 -8.52
N TRP A 83 9.75 -11.92 -8.21
CA TRP A 83 9.88 -13.07 -9.10
C TRP A 83 8.54 -13.77 -9.23
N ILE A 84 8.15 -14.10 -10.45
CA ILE A 84 6.91 -14.82 -10.75
C ILE A 84 7.26 -16.30 -10.96
N PHE A 85 6.46 -17.19 -10.39
CA PHE A 85 6.46 -18.61 -10.70
C PHE A 85 5.08 -19.02 -11.22
N GLY A 86 4.94 -20.24 -11.74
CA GLY A 86 3.70 -20.73 -12.36
C GLY A 86 2.53 -20.97 -11.39
N GLY A 87 2.26 -20.05 -10.46
CA GLY A 87 1.16 -20.11 -9.49
C GLY A 87 1.24 -19.04 -8.40
N GLY A 88 2.04 -17.99 -8.61
CA GLY A 88 2.20 -16.91 -7.64
C GLY A 88 3.47 -16.10 -7.85
N SER A 89 3.90 -15.42 -6.79
CA SER A 89 5.13 -14.65 -6.77
C SER A 89 5.84 -14.66 -5.43
N VAL A 90 7.16 -14.48 -5.47
CA VAL A 90 7.98 -14.13 -4.31
C VAL A 90 8.41 -12.67 -4.47
N GLU A 91 8.27 -11.85 -3.44
CA GLU A 91 8.70 -10.45 -3.44
C GLU A 91 9.50 -10.15 -2.18
N VAL A 92 10.56 -9.34 -2.30
CA VAL A 92 11.32 -8.86 -1.15
C VAL A 92 10.85 -7.46 -0.78
N SER A 93 10.38 -7.29 0.45
CA SER A 93 9.83 -6.05 0.99
C SER A 93 10.35 -5.73 2.38
N CYS A 94 10.22 -4.49 2.82
CA CYS A 94 10.36 -4.08 4.22
C CYS A 94 9.32 -3.00 4.56
N ASP A 95 9.05 -2.82 5.86
CA ASP A 95 8.23 -1.71 6.31
C ASP A 95 9.13 -0.49 6.57
N GLN A 96 8.66 0.68 6.17
CA GLN A 96 9.30 1.96 6.46
C GLN A 96 8.34 2.84 7.26
N THR A 97 8.83 3.44 8.34
CA THR A 97 8.10 4.41 9.19
C THR A 97 8.31 5.84 8.72
N ALA A 98 7.43 6.75 9.16
CA ALA A 98 7.43 8.16 8.76
C ALA A 98 8.72 8.94 9.12
N ASP A 99 9.49 8.47 10.10
CA ASP A 99 10.82 9.01 10.45
C ASP A 99 11.94 8.51 9.51
N GLY A 100 11.61 7.66 8.55
CA GLY A 100 12.53 7.08 7.58
C GLY A 100 13.16 5.76 8.01
N ALA A 101 12.93 5.29 9.25
CA ALA A 101 13.46 4.01 9.71
C ALA A 101 12.83 2.83 8.95
N THR A 102 13.60 1.77 8.78
CA THR A 102 13.19 0.58 8.03
C THR A 102 13.35 -0.68 8.87
N GLY A 103 12.36 -1.55 8.79
CA GLY A 103 12.48 -2.92 9.26
C GLY A 103 13.44 -3.76 8.39
N PRO A 104 13.75 -4.99 8.79
CA PRO A 104 14.54 -5.90 7.98
C PRO A 104 13.81 -6.24 6.67
N TRP A 105 14.56 -6.41 5.59
CA TRP A 105 14.04 -7.00 4.36
C TRP A 105 13.55 -8.43 4.64
N ARG A 106 12.37 -8.76 4.12
CA ARG A 106 11.73 -10.06 4.23
C ARG A 106 11.24 -10.52 2.85
N ALA A 107 11.18 -11.83 2.64
CA ALA A 107 10.55 -12.41 1.48
C ALA A 107 9.07 -12.72 1.77
N GLU A 108 8.17 -12.17 0.97
CA GLU A 108 6.74 -12.45 0.99
C GLU A 108 6.39 -13.37 -0.18
N VAL A 109 5.68 -14.46 0.12
CA VAL A 109 5.21 -15.42 -0.89
C VAL A 109 3.70 -15.22 -1.06
N ALA A 110 3.29 -14.79 -2.24
CA ALA A 110 1.90 -14.73 -2.65
C ALA A 110 1.59 -15.90 -3.57
N VAL A 111 0.53 -16.65 -3.26
CA VAL A 111 0.06 -17.80 -4.04
C VAL A 111 -1.29 -17.45 -4.65
N ASP A 112 -1.49 -17.79 -5.92
CA ASP A 112 -2.74 -17.52 -6.62
C ASP A 112 -3.90 -18.30 -5.97
N GLN A 113 -5.07 -17.68 -5.81
CA GLN A 113 -6.22 -18.27 -5.09
C GLN A 113 -6.71 -19.61 -5.65
N GLY A 114 -6.35 -19.97 -6.89
CA GLY A 114 -6.69 -21.23 -7.54
C GLY A 114 -5.61 -22.31 -7.49
N LEU A 115 -4.44 -22.04 -6.90
CA LEU A 115 -3.38 -23.03 -6.80
C LEU A 115 -3.67 -23.99 -5.64
N VAL A 116 -4.16 -25.18 -5.98
CA VAL A 116 -4.42 -26.25 -5.01
C VAL A 116 -3.17 -27.12 -4.83
N ASP A 117 -2.53 -27.49 -5.94
CA ASP A 117 -1.34 -28.33 -5.97
C ASP A 117 -0.25 -27.74 -6.87
N MET A 118 1.01 -28.01 -6.54
CA MET A 118 2.16 -27.70 -7.39
C MET A 118 2.72 -28.96 -8.04
N ASN A 119 2.87 -28.93 -9.35
CA ASN A 119 3.68 -29.92 -10.06
C ASN A 119 5.19 -29.67 -9.82
N ALA A 120 6.01 -30.62 -10.23
CA ALA A 120 7.46 -30.54 -10.01
C ALA A 120 8.12 -29.33 -10.69
N ALA A 121 7.59 -28.83 -11.81
CA ALA A 121 8.13 -27.64 -12.47
C ALA A 121 7.81 -26.37 -11.65
N GLN A 122 6.57 -26.22 -11.20
CA GLN A 122 6.14 -25.11 -10.34
C GLN A 122 6.93 -25.08 -9.02
N ALA A 123 7.10 -26.25 -8.39
CA ALA A 123 7.90 -26.37 -7.16
C ALA A 123 9.36 -25.93 -7.36
N ARG A 124 9.98 -26.30 -8.49
CA ARG A 124 11.36 -25.86 -8.82
C ARG A 124 11.42 -24.35 -9.09
N GLN A 125 10.42 -23.79 -9.75
CA GLN A 125 10.35 -22.34 -9.99
C GLN A 125 10.21 -21.57 -8.67
N LEU A 126 9.36 -22.04 -7.76
CA LEU A 126 9.24 -21.44 -6.42
C LEU A 126 10.56 -21.53 -5.65
N ALA A 127 11.22 -22.70 -5.66
CA ALA A 127 12.52 -22.87 -5.02
C ALA A 127 13.57 -21.89 -5.57
N ALA A 128 13.65 -21.75 -6.89
CA ALA A 128 14.56 -20.79 -7.53
C ALA A 128 14.23 -19.34 -7.17
N ALA A 129 12.95 -18.98 -7.10
CA ALA A 129 12.51 -17.65 -6.69
C ALA A 129 12.86 -17.35 -5.22
N LEU A 130 12.73 -18.33 -4.32
CA LEU A 130 13.13 -18.20 -2.93
C LEU A 130 14.65 -18.06 -2.77
N THR A 131 15.45 -18.80 -3.53
CA THR A 131 16.91 -18.62 -3.55
C THR A 131 17.27 -17.21 -4.01
N ALA A 132 16.69 -16.74 -5.12
CA ALA A 132 16.95 -15.38 -5.61
C ALA A 132 16.51 -14.29 -4.61
N ALA A 133 15.40 -14.51 -3.90
CA ALA A 133 14.95 -13.62 -2.84
C ALA A 133 15.93 -13.59 -1.65
N ALA A 134 16.46 -14.73 -1.24
CA ALA A 134 17.49 -14.82 -0.21
C ALA A 134 18.75 -14.04 -0.61
N ASP A 135 19.25 -14.26 -1.83
CA ASP A 135 20.42 -13.55 -2.36
C ASP A 135 20.19 -12.03 -2.38
N ALA A 136 18.99 -11.58 -2.76
CA ALA A 136 18.64 -10.16 -2.77
C ALA A 136 18.57 -9.53 -1.37
N MET A 137 18.21 -10.30 -0.34
CA MET A 137 18.24 -9.85 1.05
C MET A 137 19.67 -9.76 1.58
N ASP A 138 20.54 -10.72 1.25
CA ASP A 138 21.93 -10.73 1.70
C ASP A 138 22.79 -9.65 1.03
N GLY A 139 22.53 -9.36 -0.25
CA GLY A 139 23.18 -8.28 -1.00
C GLY A 139 22.71 -6.87 -0.60
N ALA A 140 21.91 -6.71 0.46
CA ALA A 140 21.44 -5.42 0.98
C ALA A 140 22.35 -4.80 2.06
N ARG A 141 23.55 -5.36 2.27
CA ARG A 141 24.53 -4.89 3.27
C ARG A 141 25.52 -3.88 2.71
#